data_AF-A0A4D4JZH5-F1
#
_entry.id   AF-A0A4D4JZH5-F1
#
_cell.length_a   1.000
_cell.length_b   1.000
_cell.length_c   1.000
_cell.angle_alpha   90.00
_cell.angle_beta   90.00
_cell.angle_gamma   90.00
#
_symmetry.space_group_name_H-M   'P 1'
#
loop_
_entity.id
_entity.type
_entity.pdbx_description
1 polymer ?
#
loop_
_entity_poly.entity_id
_entity_poly.type
_entity_poly.pdbx_seq_one_letter_code
_entity_poly.pdbx_strand_id
1 'polypeptide(L)' 'MLNEQLQRALNSRVLIEQAKGKLAERQGIDMEQAFTALRGYARAHNRRLADVARAFIDDSEPLAGLGS' A
#
# COMPACT_ATOMS: atom_id res chain seq x y z
N MET A 1 -16.14 -7.69 -17.46
CA MET A 1 -17.43 -6.98 -17.21
C MET A 1 -17.26 -5.87 -16.17
N LEU A 2 -18.15 -4.86 -16.14
CA LEU A 2 -18.14 -3.76 -15.14
C LEU A 2 -18.02 -4.26 -13.69
N ASN A 3 -18.70 -5.38 -13.39
CA ASN A 3 -18.68 -6.01 -12.07
C ASN A 3 -17.25 -6.44 -11.63
N GLU A 4 -16.45 -6.98 -12.54
CA GLU A 4 -15.06 -7.38 -12.25
C GLU A 4 -14.12 -6.18 -12.04
N GLN A 5 -14.38 -5.05 -12.70
CA GLN A 5 -13.60 -3.82 -12.49
C GLN A 5 -13.90 -3.21 -11.12
N LEU A 6 -15.18 -3.18 -10.72
CA LEU A 6 -15.59 -2.75 -9.38
C LEU A 6 -15.01 -3.67 -8.29
N GLN A 7 -15.10 -4.98 -8.47
CA GLN A 7 -14.53 -5.93 -7.51
C GLN A 7 -13.02 -5.75 -7.35
N ARG A 8 -12.29 -5.53 -8.44
CA ARG A 8 -10.85 -5.21 -8.40
C ARG A 8 -10.56 -3.91 -7.66
N ALA A 9 -11.37 -2.87 -7.88
CA ALA A 9 -11.21 -1.59 -7.18
C ALA A 9 -11.46 -1.72 -5.69
N LEU A 10 -12.51 -2.46 -5.28
CA LEU A 10 -12.83 -2.70 -3.87
C LEU A 10 -11.74 -3.51 -3.16
N ASN A 11 -11.26 -4.59 -3.80
CA ASN A 11 -10.15 -5.40 -3.27
C ASN A 11 -8.87 -4.55 -3.09
N SER A 12 -8.61 -3.63 -4.03
CA SER A 12 -7.47 -2.73 -3.93
C SER A 12 -7.60 -1.76 -2.76
N ARG A 13 -8.81 -1.24 -2.47
CA ARG A 13 -9.04 -0.34 -1.34
C ARG A 13 -8.73 -1.01 0.00
N VAL A 14 -9.19 -2.25 0.19
CA VAL A 14 -8.93 -2.99 1.44
C VAL A 14 -7.43 -3.15 1.68
N LEU A 15 -6.67 -3.52 0.64
CA LEU A 15 -5.22 -3.67 0.75
C LEU A 15 -4.52 -2.35 1.08
N ILE A 16 -4.94 -1.26 0.44
CA ILE A 16 -4.34 0.05 0.68
C ILE A 16 -4.59 0.50 2.13
N GLU A 17 -5.81 0.34 2.66
CA GLU A 17 -6.11 0.72 4.04
C GLU A 17 -5.36 -0.14 5.07
N GLN A 18 -5.23 -1.44 4.83
CA GLN A 18 -4.43 -2.33 5.70
C GLN A 18 -2.95 -1.94 5.69
N ALA A 19 -2.38 -1.67 4.51
CA ALA A 19 -0.99 -1.25 4.39
C ALA A 19 -0.74 0.10 5.07
N LYS A 20 -1.67 1.07 4.94
CA LYS A 20 -1.60 2.35 5.67
C LYS A 20 -1.57 2.12 7.18
N GLY A 21 -2.48 1.31 7.72
CA GLY A 21 -2.54 1.02 9.16
C GLY A 21 -1.25 0.38 9.67
N LYS A 22 -0.76 -0.65 8.99
CA LYS A 22 0.49 -1.34 9.32
C LYS A 22 1.70 -0.40 9.28
N LEU A 23 1.76 0.52 8.31
CA LEU A 23 2.88 1.47 8.17
C LEU A 23 2.80 2.59 9.22
N ALA A 24 1.61 3.13 9.45
CA ALA A 24 1.33 4.14 10.46
C ALA A 24 1.72 3.65 11.86
N GLU A 25 1.31 2.42 12.21
CA GLU A 25 1.68 1.77 13.47
C GLU A 25 3.19 1.57 13.57
N ARG A 26 3.83 1.01 12.52
CA ARG A 26 5.27 0.73 12.51
C ARG A 26 6.14 1.98 12.65
N GLN A 27 5.75 3.09 12.01
CA GLN A 27 6.56 4.32 11.98
C GLN A 27 6.09 5.42 12.94
N GLY A 28 4.97 5.21 13.66
CA GLY A 28 4.39 6.23 14.54
C GLY A 28 3.92 7.48 13.80
N ILE A 29 3.44 7.31 12.56
CA ILE A 29 2.96 8.39 11.68
C ILE A 29 1.45 8.29 11.47
N ASP A 30 0.83 9.36 10.98
CA ASP A 30 -0.60 9.32 10.66
C ASP A 30 -0.91 8.54 9.36
N MET A 31 -2.19 8.26 9.14
CA MET A 31 -2.67 7.50 7.98
C MET A 31 -2.45 8.22 6.64
N GLU A 32 -2.37 9.55 6.63
CA GLU A 32 -2.14 10.37 5.43
C GLU A 32 -0.66 10.34 5.03
N GLN A 33 0.23 10.47 6.00
CA GLN A 33 1.67 10.29 5.86
C GLN A 33 1.99 8.88 5.37
N ALA A 34 1.37 7.85 5.95
CA ALA A 34 1.53 6.47 5.50
C ALA A 34 1.08 6.27 4.05
N PHE A 35 -0.07 6.84 3.66
CA PHE A 35 -0.53 6.78 2.28
C PHE A 35 0.42 7.51 1.31
N THR A 36 0.92 8.67 1.72
CA THR A 36 1.88 9.45 0.94
C THR A 36 3.18 8.68 0.71
N ALA A 37 3.69 8.00 1.74
CA ALA A 37 4.88 7.16 1.66
C ALA A 37 4.66 5.97 0.70
N LEU A 38 3.58 5.20 0.87
CA LEU A 38 3.24 4.08 -0.02
C LEU A 38 3.10 4.52 -1.49
N ARG A 39 2.44 5.67 -1.71
CA ARG A 39 2.25 6.24 -3.05
C ARG A 39 3.55 6.77 -3.64
N GLY A 40 4.41 7.37 -2.82
CA GLY A 40 5.74 7.85 -3.21
C GLY A 40 6.61 6.69 -3.67
N TYR A 41 6.68 5.62 -2.87
CA TYR A 41 7.41 4.40 -3.22
C TYR A 41 6.90 3.79 -4.52
N ALA A 42 5.58 3.61 -4.65
CA ALA A 42 4.97 3.03 -5.85
C ALA A 42 5.34 3.83 -7.11
N ARG A 43 5.33 5.17 -7.03
CA ARG A 43 5.73 6.03 -8.15
C ARG A 43 7.20 5.95 -8.48
N ALA A 44 8.07 6.03 -7.47
CA ALA A 44 9.53 5.94 -7.67
C ALA A 44 9.96 4.62 -8.33
N HIS A 45 9.19 3.55 -8.11
CA HIS A 45 9.47 2.22 -8.64
C HIS A 45 8.59 1.82 -9.83
N ASN A 46 7.75 2.73 -10.35
CA ASN A 46 6.80 2.46 -11.45
C ASN A 46 5.88 1.25 -11.18
N ARG A 47 5.41 1.08 -9.94
CA ARG A 47 4.52 -0.01 -9.52
C ARG A 47 3.11 0.47 -9.21
N ARG A 48 2.14 -0.45 -9.28
CA ARG A 48 0.79 -0.17 -8.82
C ARG A 48 0.78 -0.09 -7.30
N LEU A 49 0.05 0.87 -6.75
CA LEU A 49 -0.06 1.06 -5.31
C LEU A 49 -0.63 -0.20 -4.60
N ALA A 50 -1.60 -0.88 -5.22
CA ALA A 50 -2.17 -2.10 -4.66
C ALA A 50 -1.15 -3.25 -4.54
N ASP A 51 -0.21 -3.34 -5.49
CA ASP A 51 0.85 -4.36 -5.48
C ASP A 51 1.89 -4.05 -4.39
N VAL A 52 2.25 -2.77 -4.22
CA VAL A 52 3.13 -2.31 -3.11
C VAL A 52 2.46 -2.55 -1.77
N ALA A 53 1.17 -2.20 -1.63
CA ALA A 53 0.40 -2.43 -0.42
C ALA A 53 0.34 -3.92 -0.05
N ARG A 54 0.08 -4.78 -1.03
CA ARG A 54 0.10 -6.24 -0.85
C ARG A 54 1.48 -6.73 -0.38
N ALA A 55 2.53 -6.33 -1.07
CA ALA A 55 3.88 -6.76 -0.73
C ALA A 55 4.31 -6.29 0.68
N PHE A 56 3.92 -5.08 1.07
CA PHE A 56 4.15 -4.56 2.41
C PHE A 56 3.38 -5.31 3.49
N ILE A 57 2.12 -5.68 3.23
CA ILE A 57 1.31 -6.47 4.17
C ILE A 57 1.89 -7.86 4.36
N ASP A 58 2.28 -8.50 3.25
CA ASP A 58 2.79 -9.87 3.25
C ASP A 58 4.25 -9.95 3.72
N ASP A 59 4.91 -8.80 3.92
CA ASP A 59 6.37 -8.67 4.15
C ASP A 59 7.18 -9.49 3.11
N SER A 60 6.68 -9.56 1.88
CA SER A 60 7.17 -10.49 0.85
C SER A 60 8.39 -9.97 0.10
N GLU A 61 8.71 -8.69 0.24
CA GLU A 61 9.93 -8.10 -0.29
C GLU A 61 10.39 -6.91 0.60
N PRO A 62 11.70 -6.64 0.66
CA PRO A 62 12.22 -5.48 1.37
C PRO A 62 11.91 -4.19 0.60
N LEU A 63 10.85 -3.51 1.04
CA LEU A 63 10.46 -2.20 0.51
C LEU A 63 11.29 -1.10 1.17
N ALA A 64 12.50 -0.88 0.66
CA ALA A 64 13.44 0.10 1.21
C ALA A 64 12.80 1.49 1.36
N GLY A 65 12.89 2.07 2.56
CA GLY A 65 12.25 3.35 2.90
C GLY A 65 10.80 3.24 3.40
N LEU A 66 10.17 2.05 3.33
CA LEU A 66 8.88 1.76 3.98
C LEU A 66 9.05 0.82 5.20
N GLY A 67 10.06 -0.04 5.19
CA GLY A 67 10.52 -0.79 6.37
C GLY A 67 11.78 -0.18 6.95
N SER A 68 11.83 -0.02 8.28
CA SER A 68 13.07 0.14 9.04
C SER A 68 13.83 -1.18 9.06
#